data_AF-A0A9P8P8F5-F1
#
_entry.id   AF-A0A9P8P8F5-F1
#
_cell.length_a   1.000
_cell.length_b   1.000
_cell.length_c   1.000
_cell.angle_alpha   90.00
_cell.angle_beta   90.00
_cell.angle_gamma   90.00
#
_symmetry.space_group_name_H-M   'P 1'
#
loop_
_entity.id
_entity.type
_entity.pdbx_description
1 polymer ?
#
loop_
_entity_poly.entity_id
_entity_poly.type
_entity_poly.pdbx_seq_one_letter_code
_entity_poly.pdbx_strand_id
1 'polypeptide(L)'
;MSYNNTQLYLLISDLVRSFLSACVFLRLGILFPLTGPRFLPGGIADFFLTVYTTSVLLDGFEYVTIFRHVPKTGVPRTSGRRILATVFARVFLTAALLNYPKAAKNIAFSIVILCSSVVDFFRYTYNFYKVRTYGGSVGWLTNLRRVSYTFGQPVLVASEAALIFLCLRLVETEYGYYTDYLDYDWWANKFAFITKTVVYCYGPVFYLIYKTKVASLWKNTTKSHVKTE
;
A
#
# COMPACT_ATOMS: atom_id res chain seq x y z
N MET A 1 17.19 17.93 23.85
CA MET A 1 15.72 17.75 23.81
C MET A 1 15.43 16.27 23.99
N SER A 2 14.75 15.89 25.07
CA SER A 2 14.35 14.49 25.31
C SER A 2 13.07 14.20 24.52
N TYR A 3 13.05 13.12 23.75
CA TYR A 3 11.84 12.70 23.02
C TYR A 3 10.88 11.98 23.96
N ASN A 4 9.58 12.19 23.76
CA ASN A 4 8.57 11.35 24.43
C ASN A 4 8.62 9.92 23.86
N ASN A 5 8.30 8.90 24.67
CA ASN A 5 8.32 7.47 24.26
C ASN A 5 7.49 7.21 23.00
N THR A 6 6.36 7.91 22.84
CA THR A 6 5.51 7.82 21.64
C THR A 6 6.16 8.41 20.40
N GLN A 7 6.88 9.54 20.55
CA GLN A 7 7.63 10.15 19.45
C GLN A 7 8.83 9.29 19.04
N LEU A 8 9.53 8.72 20.02
CA LEU A 8 10.63 7.79 19.77
C LEU A 8 10.15 6.57 18.99
N TYR A 9 9.01 5.98 19.40
CA TYR A 9 8.38 4.86 18.70
C TYR A 9 8.02 5.21 17.24
N LEU A 10 7.38 6.36 17.01
CA LEU A 10 7.03 6.80 15.65
C LEU A 10 8.27 7.05 14.79
N LEU A 11 9.31 7.65 15.38
CA LEU A 11 10.56 7.96 14.67
C LEU A 11 11.30 6.68 14.26
N ILE A 12 11.41 5.70 15.17
CA ILE A 12 12.05 4.41 14.89
C ILE A 12 11.22 3.62 13.86
N SER A 13 9.91 3.56 14.04
CA SER A 13 9.05 2.79 13.14
C SER A 13 8.99 3.37 11.73
N ASP A 14 8.87 4.70 11.57
CA ASP A 14 8.94 5.36 10.25
C ASP A 14 10.32 5.16 9.59
N LEU A 15 11.42 5.21 10.35
CA LEU A 15 12.77 4.97 9.83
C LEU A 15 12.92 3.54 9.32
N VAL A 16 12.52 2.54 10.11
CA VAL A 16 12.59 1.12 9.74
C VAL A 16 11.74 0.84 8.51
N ARG A 17 10.49 1.36 8.46
CA ARG A 17 9.63 1.17 7.29
C ARG A 17 10.18 1.83 6.03
N SER A 18 10.72 3.04 6.16
CA SER A 18 11.39 3.73 5.05
C SER A 18 12.58 2.92 4.55
N PHE A 19 13.43 2.43 5.46
CA PHE A 19 14.57 1.59 5.11
C PHE A 19 14.16 0.29 4.40
N LEU A 20 13.19 -0.44 4.94
CA LEU A 20 12.68 -1.66 4.32
C LEU A 20 12.11 -1.42 2.92
N SER A 21 11.34 -0.34 2.74
CA SER A 21 10.81 0.02 1.42
C SER A 21 11.92 0.37 0.41
N ALA A 22 12.99 1.02 0.87
CA ALA A 22 14.18 1.28 0.05
C ALA A 22 14.91 -0.03 -0.31
N CYS A 23 15.04 -0.97 0.63
CA CYS A 23 15.62 -2.28 0.36
C CYS A 23 14.82 -3.07 -0.68
N VAL A 24 13.48 -3.05 -0.60
CA VAL A 24 12.62 -3.68 -1.62
C VAL A 24 12.85 -3.03 -2.99
N PHE A 25 12.91 -1.70 -3.04
CA PHE A 25 13.16 -0.96 -4.28
C PHE A 25 14.53 -1.28 -4.88
N LEU A 26 15.58 -1.30 -4.08
CA LEU A 26 16.94 -1.65 -4.52
C LEU A 26 17.01 -3.10 -5.00
N ARG A 27 16.40 -4.03 -4.26
CA ARG A 27 16.33 -5.45 -4.63
C ARG A 27 15.58 -5.62 -5.96
N LEU A 28 14.51 -4.86 -6.19
CA LEU A 28 13.82 -4.83 -7.48
C LEU A 28 14.73 -4.29 -8.59
N GLY A 29 15.44 -3.19 -8.35
CA GLY A 29 16.36 -2.57 -9.32
C GLY A 29 17.50 -3.50 -9.74
N ILE A 30 17.96 -4.39 -8.85
CA ILE A 30 18.95 -5.42 -9.16
C ILE A 30 18.30 -6.61 -9.86
N LEU A 31 17.24 -7.20 -9.30
CA LEU A 31 16.66 -8.44 -9.82
C LEU A 31 15.93 -8.27 -11.14
N PHE A 32 15.27 -7.13 -11.36
CA PHE A 32 14.47 -6.88 -12.57
C PHE A 32 15.29 -7.00 -13.86
N PRO A 33 16.44 -6.32 -14.03
CA PRO A 33 17.27 -6.50 -15.22
C PRO A 33 17.93 -7.88 -15.30
N LEU A 34 18.23 -8.54 -14.17
CA LEU A 34 18.89 -9.85 -14.18
C LEU A 34 17.96 -11.01 -14.57
N THR A 35 16.73 -11.01 -14.04
CA THR A 35 15.83 -12.18 -14.10
C THR A 35 14.64 -11.97 -15.04
N GLY A 36 14.34 -10.72 -15.39
CA GLY A 36 13.14 -10.35 -16.11
C GLY A 36 11.84 -10.64 -15.33
N PRO A 37 10.67 -10.30 -15.90
CA PRO A 37 9.39 -10.36 -15.18
C PRO A 37 8.94 -11.78 -14.80
N ARG A 38 9.37 -12.81 -15.53
CA ARG A 38 8.92 -14.21 -15.30
C ARG A 38 9.54 -14.86 -14.07
N PHE A 39 10.79 -14.54 -13.74
CA PHE A 39 11.54 -15.17 -12.64
C PHE A 39 11.70 -14.25 -11.42
N LEU A 40 11.38 -12.97 -11.58
CA LEU A 40 11.30 -11.99 -10.49
C LEU A 40 10.58 -12.47 -9.22
N PRO A 41 9.37 -13.09 -9.29
CA PRO A 41 8.67 -13.48 -8.06
C PRO A 41 9.45 -14.48 -7.21
N GLY A 42 10.21 -15.41 -7.81
CA GLY A 42 11.01 -16.37 -7.05
C GLY A 42 12.14 -15.73 -6.24
N GLY A 43 12.61 -14.55 -6.66
CA GLY A 43 13.71 -13.84 -6.01
C GLY A 43 13.30 -12.72 -5.07
N ILE A 44 12.05 -12.22 -5.11
CA ILE A 44 11.63 -11.04 -4.32
C ILE A 44 10.31 -11.21 -3.58
N ALA A 45 9.43 -12.14 -3.97
CA ALA A 45 8.05 -12.17 -3.49
C ALA A 45 7.96 -12.30 -1.97
N ASP A 46 8.68 -13.22 -1.35
CA ASP A 46 8.61 -13.44 0.10
C ASP A 46 9.03 -12.20 0.89
N PHE A 47 10.12 -11.54 0.47
CA PHE A 47 10.61 -10.33 1.10
C PHE A 47 9.62 -9.17 0.91
N PHE A 48 9.13 -8.99 -0.31
CA PHE A 48 8.15 -7.95 -0.62
C PHE A 48 6.85 -8.15 0.18
N LEU A 49 6.26 -9.34 0.15
CA LEU A 49 5.00 -9.65 0.84
C LEU A 49 5.14 -9.47 2.35
N THR A 50 6.29 -9.83 2.92
CA THR A 50 6.58 -9.62 4.35
C THR A 50 6.65 -8.13 4.68
N VAL A 51 7.40 -7.33 3.91
CA VAL A 51 7.51 -5.89 4.14
C VAL A 51 6.16 -5.20 3.92
N TYR A 52 5.43 -5.60 2.88
CA TYR A 52 4.15 -5.03 2.49
C TYR A 52 3.06 -5.32 3.52
N THR A 53 2.98 -6.54 4.07
CA THR A 53 2.04 -6.88 5.16
C THR A 53 2.45 -6.25 6.49
N THR A 54 3.73 -6.29 6.86
CA THR A 54 4.21 -5.72 8.13
C THR A 54 3.95 -4.22 8.20
N SER A 55 4.22 -3.49 7.12
CA SER A 55 3.98 -2.04 7.03
C SER A 55 2.50 -1.71 7.27
N VAL A 56 1.60 -2.55 6.79
CA VAL A 56 0.15 -2.39 6.91
C VAL A 56 -0.36 -2.71 8.30
N LEU A 57 0.12 -3.80 8.88
CA LEU A 57 -0.23 -4.19 10.25
C LEU A 57 0.20 -3.10 11.24
N LEU A 58 1.39 -2.53 11.04
CA LEU A 58 1.86 -1.43 11.85
C LEU A 58 1.05 -0.14 11.64
N ASP A 59 0.69 0.22 10.40
CA ASP A 59 -0.20 1.38 10.15
C ASP A 59 -1.57 1.20 10.85
N GLY A 60 -2.10 -0.03 10.85
CA GLY A 60 -3.33 -0.38 11.55
C GLY A 60 -3.19 -0.29 13.07
N PHE A 61 -2.09 -0.81 13.61
CA PHE A 61 -1.76 -0.74 15.04
C PHE A 61 -1.61 0.71 15.51
N GLU A 62 -0.87 1.54 14.80
CA GLU A 62 -0.70 2.97 15.10
C GLU A 62 -2.03 3.71 15.09
N TYR A 63 -2.92 3.36 14.17
CA TYR A 63 -4.24 3.97 14.12
C TYR A 63 -5.06 3.64 15.37
N VAL A 64 -5.10 2.38 15.76
CA VAL A 64 -5.89 1.90 16.90
C VAL A 64 -5.35 2.42 18.22
N THR A 65 -4.02 2.42 18.39
CA THR A 65 -3.37 2.76 19.66
C THR A 65 -3.17 4.27 19.83
N ILE A 66 -2.64 4.95 18.82
CA ILE A 66 -2.26 6.36 18.91
C ILE A 66 -3.37 7.23 18.33
N PHE A 67 -3.62 7.11 17.02
CA PHE A 67 -4.43 8.10 16.32
C PHE A 67 -5.92 8.05 16.66
N ARG A 68 -6.44 6.98 17.27
CA ARG A 68 -7.82 6.90 17.78
C ARG A 68 -8.04 7.67 19.09
N HIS A 69 -6.98 7.96 19.82
CA HIS A 69 -7.08 8.66 21.11
C HIS A 69 -6.72 10.15 21.02
N VAL A 70 -6.10 10.61 19.93
CA VAL A 70 -5.78 12.04 19.73
C VAL A 70 -7.06 12.88 19.55
N PRO A 71 -7.24 13.97 20.33
CA PRO A 71 -8.40 14.86 20.19
C PRO A 71 -8.49 15.49 18.79
N LYS A 72 -9.70 15.74 18.30
CA LYS A 72 -9.96 16.25 16.93
C LYS A 72 -9.53 17.70 16.71
N THR A 73 -9.03 18.39 17.74
CA THR A 73 -8.69 19.81 17.69
C THR A 73 -7.35 20.03 16.99
N GLY A 74 -7.38 20.66 15.82
CA GLY A 74 -6.22 21.26 15.17
C GLY A 74 -5.33 20.34 14.31
N VAL A 75 -5.43 19.01 14.42
CA VAL A 75 -4.58 18.08 13.64
C VAL A 75 -5.41 17.33 12.59
N PRO A 76 -5.06 17.38 11.29
CA PRO A 76 -5.76 16.62 10.26
C PRO A 76 -5.61 15.13 10.53
N ARG A 77 -6.72 14.47 10.84
CA ARG A 77 -6.78 13.06 11.23
C ARG A 77 -6.97 12.17 10.01
N THR A 78 -6.22 11.08 9.93
CA THR A 78 -6.46 10.07 8.91
C THR A 78 -7.79 9.38 9.18
N SER A 79 -8.67 9.29 8.17
CA SER A 79 -9.98 8.65 8.36
C SER A 79 -9.81 7.15 8.61
N GLY A 80 -10.43 6.61 9.66
CA GLY A 80 -10.32 5.19 9.99
C GLY A 80 -10.83 4.27 8.89
N ARG A 81 -11.92 4.65 8.22
CA ARG A 81 -12.47 3.92 7.07
C ARG A 81 -11.44 3.72 5.97
N ARG A 82 -10.62 4.74 5.74
CA ARG A 82 -9.56 4.70 4.73
C ARG A 82 -8.43 3.77 5.12
N ILE A 83 -7.98 3.83 6.38
CA ILE A 83 -6.92 2.94 6.88
C ILE A 83 -7.39 1.50 6.80
N LEU A 84 -8.62 1.24 7.22
CA LEU A 84 -9.20 -0.09 7.16
C LEU A 84 -9.33 -0.60 5.71
N ALA A 85 -9.76 0.26 4.77
CA ALA A 85 -9.80 -0.08 3.35
C ALA A 85 -8.40 -0.40 2.79
N THR A 86 -7.38 0.39 3.14
CA THR A 86 -6.01 0.11 2.71
C THR A 86 -5.45 -1.15 3.33
N VAL A 87 -5.75 -1.42 4.61
CA VAL A 87 -5.32 -2.63 5.30
C VAL A 87 -5.94 -3.85 4.64
N PHE A 88 -7.25 -3.82 4.44
CA PHE A 88 -7.99 -4.90 3.80
C PHE A 88 -7.50 -5.17 2.37
N ALA A 89 -7.35 -4.13 1.54
CA ALA A 89 -6.89 -4.28 0.16
C ALA A 89 -5.51 -4.95 0.07
N ARG A 90 -4.56 -4.48 0.90
CA ARG A 90 -3.19 -4.99 0.90
C ARG A 90 -3.13 -6.43 1.43
N VAL A 91 -3.80 -6.72 2.55
CA VAL A 91 -3.87 -8.08 3.13
C VAL A 91 -4.53 -9.06 2.15
N PHE A 92 -5.62 -8.65 1.51
CA PHE A 92 -6.32 -9.45 0.52
C PHE A 92 -5.41 -9.78 -0.67
N LEU A 93 -4.67 -8.81 -1.19
CA LEU A 93 -3.72 -9.03 -2.28
C LEU A 93 -2.59 -9.97 -1.87
N THR A 94 -2.05 -9.84 -0.66
CA THR A 94 -1.04 -10.78 -0.15
C THR A 94 -1.59 -12.19 -0.08
N ALA A 95 -2.79 -12.36 0.47
CA ALA A 95 -3.46 -13.66 0.54
C ALA A 95 -3.72 -14.24 -0.85
N ALA A 96 -4.16 -13.42 -1.81
CA ALA A 96 -4.38 -13.85 -3.19
C ALA A 96 -3.08 -14.31 -3.86
N LEU A 97 -1.95 -13.60 -3.66
CA LEU A 97 -0.67 -13.97 -4.25
C LEU A 97 -0.06 -15.24 -3.63
N LEU A 98 -0.26 -15.46 -2.32
CA LEU A 98 0.18 -16.69 -1.65
C LEU A 98 -0.57 -17.92 -2.18
N ASN A 99 -1.87 -17.79 -2.45
CA ASN A 99 -2.68 -18.89 -3.01
C ASN A 99 -2.45 -19.08 -4.51
N TYR A 100 -2.18 -18.01 -5.28
CA TYR A 100 -2.00 -18.06 -6.73
C TYR A 100 -0.65 -17.44 -7.15
N PRO A 101 0.48 -18.10 -6.85
CA PRO A 101 1.81 -17.55 -7.14
C PRO A 101 2.07 -17.36 -8.64
N LYS A 102 1.33 -18.07 -9.51
CA LYS A 102 1.41 -17.90 -10.97
C LYS A 102 1.01 -16.49 -11.43
N ALA A 103 0.14 -15.79 -10.69
CA ALA A 103 -0.23 -14.40 -10.98
C ALA A 103 0.97 -13.45 -10.85
N ALA A 104 1.93 -13.77 -9.99
CA ALA A 104 3.12 -12.94 -9.73
C ALA A 104 4.14 -12.93 -10.88
N LYS A 105 3.98 -13.80 -11.89
CA LYS A 105 4.83 -13.82 -13.10
C LYS A 105 4.51 -12.71 -14.09
N ASN A 106 3.41 -12.00 -13.88
CA ASN A 106 2.97 -10.91 -14.76
C ASN A 106 3.71 -9.60 -14.41
N ILE A 107 3.94 -8.74 -15.40
CA ILE A 107 4.58 -7.43 -15.21
C ILE A 107 3.82 -6.54 -14.21
N ALA A 108 2.51 -6.76 -14.07
CA ALA A 108 1.69 -6.10 -13.05
C ALA A 108 2.28 -6.25 -11.64
N PHE A 109 2.89 -7.40 -11.32
CA PHE A 109 3.54 -7.62 -10.02
C PHE A 109 4.76 -6.72 -9.83
N SER A 110 5.62 -6.59 -10.84
CA SER A 110 6.77 -5.68 -10.80
C SER A 110 6.34 -4.21 -10.64
N ILE A 111 5.25 -3.81 -11.32
CA ILE A 111 4.68 -2.46 -11.20
C ILE A 111 4.13 -2.21 -9.79
N VAL A 112 3.43 -3.19 -9.20
CA VAL A 112 2.97 -3.09 -7.80
C VAL A 112 4.15 -2.87 -6.87
N ILE A 113 5.21 -3.69 -6.96
CA ILE A 113 6.40 -3.55 -6.09
C ILE A 113 7.03 -2.18 -6.27
N LEU A 114 7.21 -1.73 -7.51
CA LEU A 114 7.82 -0.44 -7.82
C LEU A 114 7.00 0.71 -7.21
N CYS A 115 5.70 0.77 -7.53
CA CYS A 115 4.84 1.85 -7.08
C CYS A 115 4.64 1.82 -5.57
N SER A 116 4.43 0.65 -4.96
CA SER A 116 4.24 0.55 -3.51
C SER A 116 5.50 0.98 -2.76
N SER A 117 6.68 0.54 -3.20
CA SER A 117 7.95 0.83 -2.53
C SER A 117 8.28 2.31 -2.62
N VAL A 118 8.08 2.93 -3.80
CA VAL A 118 8.31 4.37 -3.99
C VAL A 118 7.33 5.21 -3.17
N VAL A 119 6.04 4.88 -3.20
CA VAL A 119 5.01 5.62 -2.45
C VAL A 119 5.25 5.49 -0.94
N ASP A 120 5.54 4.29 -0.46
CA ASP A 120 5.76 4.03 0.96
C ASP A 120 7.08 4.68 1.44
N PHE A 121 8.16 4.61 0.65
CA PHE A 121 9.44 5.27 0.96
C PHE A 121 9.27 6.77 1.19
N PHE A 122 8.68 7.49 0.23
CA PHE A 122 8.47 8.93 0.37
C PHE A 122 7.48 9.27 1.49
N ARG A 123 6.49 8.41 1.73
CA ARG A 123 5.51 8.59 2.81
C ARG A 123 6.18 8.50 4.18
N TYR A 124 6.95 7.45 4.43
CA TYR A 124 7.61 7.22 5.71
C TYR A 124 8.78 8.18 5.93
N THR A 125 9.54 8.52 4.88
CA THR A 125 10.55 9.58 4.95
C THR A 125 9.92 10.91 5.35
N TYR A 126 8.80 11.30 4.74
CA TYR A 126 8.08 12.52 5.12
C TYR A 126 7.61 12.49 6.58
N ASN A 127 7.04 11.37 7.02
CA ASN A 127 6.55 11.22 8.40
C ASN A 127 7.70 11.31 9.41
N PHE A 128 8.82 10.63 9.14
CA PHE A 128 10.04 10.70 9.95
C PHE A 128 10.51 12.15 10.13
N TYR A 129 10.63 12.91 9.03
CA TYR A 129 11.03 14.31 9.11
C TYR A 129 10.02 15.14 9.89
N LYS A 130 8.72 14.94 9.66
CA LYS A 130 7.66 15.67 10.35
C LYS A 130 7.66 15.40 11.86
N VAL A 131 7.91 14.17 12.29
CA VAL A 131 8.00 13.82 13.72
C VAL A 131 9.27 14.43 14.33
N ARG A 132 10.40 14.35 13.64
CA ARG A 132 11.70 14.90 14.09
C ARG A 132 11.68 16.41 14.30
N THR A 133 10.94 17.15 13.47
CA THR A 133 10.85 18.62 13.49
C THR A 133 9.60 19.14 14.21
N TYR A 134 8.93 18.30 15.02
CA TYR A 134 7.71 18.66 15.76
C TYR A 134 6.60 19.27 14.87
N GLY A 135 6.47 18.77 13.64
CA GLY A 135 5.46 19.22 12.69
C GLY A 135 5.99 20.10 11.55
N GLY A 136 7.26 20.53 11.61
CA GLY A 136 7.91 21.22 10.49
C GLY A 136 8.02 20.34 9.26
N SER A 137 7.64 20.84 8.08
CA SER A 137 7.79 20.09 6.82
C SER A 137 8.68 20.82 5.85
N VAL A 138 9.62 20.12 5.22
CA VAL A 138 10.42 20.68 4.14
C VAL A 138 9.57 20.72 2.85
N GLY A 139 9.57 21.86 2.16
CA GLY A 139 8.71 22.08 0.98
C GLY A 139 8.94 21.07 -0.13
N TRP A 140 10.20 20.78 -0.47
CA TRP A 140 10.54 19.80 -1.52
C TRP A 140 10.04 18.39 -1.19
N LEU A 141 10.17 17.95 0.07
CA LEU A 141 9.74 16.61 0.50
C LEU A 141 8.20 16.51 0.50
N THR A 142 7.52 17.60 0.83
CA THR A 142 6.06 17.72 0.74
C THR A 142 5.59 17.60 -0.71
N ASN A 143 6.31 18.24 -1.64
CA ASN A 143 6.02 18.16 -3.08
C ASN A 143 6.28 16.75 -3.63
N LEU A 144 7.41 16.12 -3.28
CA LEU A 144 7.69 14.73 -3.68
C LEU A 144 6.62 13.76 -3.19
N ARG A 145 6.22 13.87 -1.92
CA ARG A 145 5.12 13.07 -1.38
C ARG A 145 3.82 13.30 -2.14
N ARG A 146 3.54 14.53 -2.56
CA ARG A 146 2.34 14.87 -3.32
C ARG A 146 2.37 14.24 -4.71
N VAL A 147 3.49 14.38 -5.43
CA VAL A 147 3.68 13.81 -6.77
C VAL A 147 3.62 12.29 -6.71
N SER A 148 4.38 11.67 -5.80
CA SER A 148 4.40 10.22 -5.65
C SER A 148 3.02 9.67 -5.29
N TYR A 149 2.26 10.36 -4.43
CA TYR A 149 0.90 9.94 -4.13
C TYR A 149 -0.08 10.17 -5.29
N THR A 150 0.06 11.27 -6.04
CA THR A 150 -0.90 11.64 -7.10
C THR A 150 -0.79 10.71 -8.30
N PHE A 151 0.43 10.30 -8.67
CA PHE A 151 0.70 9.41 -9.81
C PHE A 151 0.92 7.96 -9.38
N GLY A 152 1.64 7.71 -8.29
CA GLY A 152 1.96 6.36 -7.84
C GLY A 152 0.73 5.62 -7.30
N GLN A 153 -0.19 6.31 -6.62
CA GLN A 153 -1.39 5.65 -6.08
C GLN A 153 -2.34 5.09 -7.17
N PRO A 154 -2.71 5.83 -8.24
CA PRO A 154 -3.58 5.26 -9.28
C PRO A 154 -2.90 4.12 -10.03
N VAL A 155 -1.59 4.20 -10.30
CA VAL A 155 -0.85 3.12 -10.95
C VAL A 155 -0.77 1.88 -10.06
N LEU A 156 -0.52 2.08 -8.76
CA LEU A 156 -0.55 1.00 -7.77
C LEU A 156 -1.91 0.31 -7.77
N VAL A 157 -3.00 1.07 -7.67
CA VAL A 157 -4.36 0.51 -7.62
C VAL A 157 -4.74 -0.18 -8.92
N ALA A 158 -4.37 0.38 -10.08
CA ALA A 158 -4.61 -0.27 -11.36
C ALA A 158 -3.86 -1.61 -11.49
N SER A 159 -2.62 -1.67 -11.01
CA SER A 159 -1.80 -2.89 -11.04
C SER A 159 -2.25 -3.92 -10.00
N GLU A 160 -2.69 -3.50 -8.80
CA GLU A 160 -3.35 -4.36 -7.81
C GLU A 160 -4.64 -4.96 -8.38
N ALA A 161 -5.49 -4.16 -9.02
CA ALA A 161 -6.70 -4.64 -9.69
C ALA A 161 -6.38 -5.66 -10.79
N ALA A 162 -5.38 -5.38 -11.63
CA ALA A 162 -4.94 -6.29 -12.69
C ALA A 162 -4.48 -7.65 -12.12
N LEU A 163 -3.73 -7.65 -11.01
CA LEU A 163 -3.34 -8.89 -10.33
C LEU A 163 -4.54 -9.65 -9.77
N ILE A 164 -5.50 -8.96 -9.17
CA ILE A 164 -6.72 -9.59 -8.65
C ILE A 164 -7.53 -10.22 -9.80
N PHE A 165 -7.64 -9.55 -10.96
CA PHE A 165 -8.25 -10.13 -12.16
C PHE A 165 -7.51 -11.37 -12.68
N LEU A 166 -6.17 -11.35 -12.64
CA LEU A 166 -5.37 -12.51 -13.03
C LEU A 166 -5.57 -13.68 -12.06
N CYS A 167 -5.63 -13.42 -10.76
CA CYS A 167 -5.96 -14.43 -9.75
C CYS A 167 -7.36 -15.01 -10.02
N LEU A 168 -8.35 -14.17 -10.34
CA LEU A 168 -9.70 -14.65 -10.67
C LEU A 168 -9.71 -15.55 -11.92
N ARG A 169 -8.97 -15.18 -12.96
CA ARG A 169 -8.85 -16.01 -14.16
C ARG A 169 -8.18 -17.34 -13.85
N LEU A 170 -7.13 -17.35 -13.04
CA LEU A 170 -6.46 -18.58 -12.61
C LEU A 170 -7.39 -19.46 -11.79
N VAL A 171 -8.25 -18.86 -10.96
CA VAL A 171 -9.31 -19.59 -10.26
C VAL A 171 -10.23 -20.27 -11.27
N GLU A 172 -10.73 -19.55 -12.28
CA GLU A 172 -11.65 -20.16 -13.25
C GLU A 172 -10.99 -21.26 -14.10
N THR A 173 -9.72 -21.08 -14.51
CA THR A 173 -9.02 -22.05 -15.37
C THR A 173 -8.45 -23.26 -14.63
N GLU A 174 -7.92 -23.08 -13.43
CA GLU A 174 -7.31 -24.18 -12.67
C GLU A 174 -8.36 -24.98 -11.90
N TYR A 175 -9.40 -24.33 -11.35
CA TYR A 175 -10.45 -25.05 -10.64
C TYR A 175 -11.41 -25.80 -11.57
N GLY A 176 -11.66 -25.28 -12.78
CA GLY A 176 -12.44 -26.01 -13.78
C GLY A 176 -11.91 -27.42 -14.07
N TYR A 177 -10.60 -27.66 -13.85
CA TYR A 177 -9.95 -28.96 -14.05
C TYR A 177 -10.00 -29.87 -12.81
N TYR A 178 -10.09 -29.31 -11.60
CA TYR A 178 -10.09 -30.08 -10.33
C TYR A 178 -11.47 -30.30 -9.71
N THR A 179 -12.52 -29.70 -10.29
CA THR A 179 -13.92 -29.87 -9.86
C THR A 179 -14.38 -31.34 -9.80
N ASP A 180 -13.76 -32.22 -10.59
CA ASP A 180 -14.13 -33.65 -10.61
C ASP A 180 -13.45 -34.49 -9.52
N TYR A 181 -12.47 -33.96 -8.75
CA TYR A 181 -11.55 -34.80 -7.97
C TYR A 181 -11.47 -34.54 -6.45
N LEU A 182 -12.00 -33.45 -5.90
CA LEU A 182 -11.89 -33.15 -4.45
C LEU A 182 -13.02 -32.25 -3.91
N ASP A 183 -13.47 -32.51 -2.68
CA ASP A 183 -14.37 -31.69 -1.82
C ASP A 183 -13.80 -30.29 -1.44
N TYR A 184 -12.87 -29.77 -2.25
CA TYR A 184 -12.23 -28.46 -2.11
C TYR A 184 -13.14 -27.29 -2.58
N ASP A 185 -14.34 -27.62 -3.05
CA ASP A 185 -15.30 -26.72 -3.68
C ASP A 185 -15.79 -25.58 -2.78
N TRP A 186 -15.91 -25.81 -1.47
CA TRP A 186 -16.51 -24.81 -0.59
C TRP A 186 -15.62 -23.58 -0.41
N TRP A 187 -14.31 -23.76 -0.25
CA TRP A 187 -13.38 -22.66 -0.03
C TRP A 187 -13.10 -21.90 -1.33
N ALA A 188 -12.94 -22.63 -2.43
CA ALA A 188 -12.70 -22.08 -3.77
C ALA A 188 -13.85 -21.19 -4.24
N ASN A 189 -15.08 -21.68 -4.14
CA ASN A 189 -16.27 -20.92 -4.55
C ASN A 189 -16.47 -19.66 -3.69
N LYS A 190 -16.21 -19.75 -2.39
CA LYS A 190 -16.22 -18.58 -1.50
C LYS A 190 -15.12 -17.59 -1.87
N PHE A 191 -13.91 -18.06 -2.14
CA PHE A 191 -12.81 -17.19 -2.56
C PHE A 191 -13.11 -16.49 -3.89
N ALA A 192 -13.65 -17.21 -4.87
CA ALA A 192 -14.07 -16.64 -6.15
C ALA A 192 -15.16 -15.57 -5.97
N PHE A 193 -16.18 -15.85 -5.16
CA PHE A 193 -17.25 -14.90 -4.84
C PHE A 193 -16.71 -13.64 -4.14
N ILE A 194 -15.84 -13.82 -3.14
CA ILE A 194 -15.18 -12.71 -2.44
C ILE A 194 -14.35 -11.90 -3.42
N THR A 195 -13.55 -12.55 -4.27
CA THR A 195 -12.70 -11.88 -5.26
C THR A 195 -13.53 -11.08 -6.27
N LYS A 196 -14.63 -11.65 -6.79
CA LYS A 196 -15.57 -10.94 -7.67
C LYS A 196 -16.16 -9.71 -6.97
N THR A 197 -16.64 -9.88 -5.74
CA THR A 197 -17.18 -8.79 -4.93
C THR A 197 -16.14 -7.69 -4.69
N VAL A 198 -14.90 -8.06 -4.35
CA VAL A 198 -13.80 -7.11 -4.15
C VAL A 198 -13.56 -6.33 -5.43
N VAL A 199 -13.44 -6.98 -6.59
CA VAL A 199 -13.23 -6.31 -7.88
C VAL A 199 -14.33 -5.28 -8.17
N TYR A 200 -15.60 -5.65 -7.99
CA TYR A 200 -16.73 -4.73 -8.19
C TYR A 200 -16.71 -3.54 -7.23
N CYS A 201 -16.32 -3.75 -5.97
CA CYS A 201 -16.22 -2.68 -4.98
C CYS A 201 -14.93 -1.85 -5.11
N TYR A 202 -13.87 -2.39 -5.71
CA TYR A 202 -12.53 -1.80 -5.71
C TYR A 202 -12.49 -0.46 -6.45
N GLY A 203 -13.09 -0.39 -7.65
CA GLY A 203 -13.15 0.84 -8.46
C GLY A 203 -13.91 2.01 -7.78
N PRO A 204 -15.17 1.83 -7.36
CA PRO A 204 -15.96 2.88 -6.70
C PRO A 204 -15.31 3.37 -5.40
N VAL A 205 -14.81 2.46 -4.56
CA VAL A 205 -14.16 2.79 -3.30
C VAL A 205 -12.87 3.57 -3.55
N PHE A 206 -12.06 3.14 -4.52
CA PHE A 206 -10.87 3.86 -4.91
C PHE A 206 -11.20 5.28 -5.40
N TYR A 207 -12.16 5.43 -6.31
CA TYR A 207 -12.54 6.73 -6.85
C TYR A 207 -12.94 7.72 -5.76
N LEU A 208 -13.77 7.30 -4.80
CA LEU A 208 -14.20 8.14 -3.68
C LEU A 208 -13.01 8.55 -2.78
N ILE A 209 -12.11 7.62 -2.47
CA ILE A 209 -10.93 7.88 -1.63
C ILE A 209 -9.92 8.77 -2.37
N TYR A 210 -9.74 8.57 -3.67
CA TYR A 210 -8.83 9.34 -4.50
C TYR A 210 -9.32 10.78 -4.64
N LYS A 211 -10.58 10.97 -5.06
CA LYS A 211 -11.19 12.30 -5.22
C LYS A 211 -11.10 13.14 -3.95
N THR A 212 -11.45 12.55 -2.80
CA THR A 212 -11.40 13.24 -1.51
C THR A 212 -9.99 13.66 -1.11
N LYS A 213 -8.97 12.80 -1.34
CA LYS A 213 -7.60 13.14 -0.97
C LYS A 213 -6.98 14.14 -1.93
N VAL A 214 -7.18 14.00 -3.24
CA VAL A 214 -6.70 14.98 -4.22
C VAL A 214 -7.29 16.35 -3.90
N ALA A 215 -8.61 16.45 -3.71
CA ALA A 215 -9.25 17.69 -3.31
C ALA A 215 -8.63 18.30 -2.03
N SER A 216 -8.28 17.48 -1.04
CA SER A 216 -7.61 17.96 0.19
C SER A 216 -6.18 18.47 -0.06
N LEU A 217 -5.42 17.83 -0.95
CA LEU A 217 -4.06 18.23 -1.31
C LEU A 217 -4.06 19.57 -2.05
N TRP A 218 -5.05 19.79 -2.93
CA TRP A 218 -5.23 21.04 -3.66
C TRP A 218 -5.67 22.19 -2.75
N LYS A 219 -6.62 21.97 -1.83
CA LYS A 219 -7.07 23.00 -0.86
C LYS A 219 -5.96 23.49 0.08
N ASN A 220 -4.99 22.63 0.41
CA ASN A 220 -3.88 23.03 1.27
C ASN A 220 -2.87 23.93 0.56
N THR A 221 -2.75 23.85 -0.78
CA THR A 221 -1.90 24.73 -1.59
C THR A 221 -2.42 26.16 -1.62
N THR A 222 -3.74 26.33 -1.74
CA THR A 222 -4.37 27.66 -1.73
C THR A 222 -4.17 28.36 -0.39
N LYS A 223 -4.22 27.62 0.73
CA LYS A 223 -3.99 28.18 2.07
C LYS A 223 -2.53 28.49 2.38
N SER A 224 -1.56 27.78 1.77
CA SER A 224 -0.14 28.08 1.97
C SER A 224 0.30 29.35 1.24
N HIS A 225 -0.26 29.62 0.04
CA HIS A 225 0.03 30.86 -0.69
C HIS A 225 -0.51 32.11 0.02
N VAL A 226 -1.68 32.01 0.66
CA VAL A 226 -2.30 33.13 1.41
C VAL A 226 -1.56 33.49 2.71
N LYS A 227 -0.67 32.62 3.22
CA LYS A 227 0.13 32.90 4.43
C LYS A 227 1.52 33.46 4.14
N THR A 228 1.90 33.55 2.87
CA THR A 228 3.20 34.05 2.41
C THR A 228 3.12 35.43 1.76
N GLU A 229 1.95 36.06 1.79
CA GLU A 229 1.71 37.47 1.42
C GLU A 229 1.45 38.31 2.67
#